data_AF-A0A1S9Z7U2-F1
#
_entry.id   AF-A0A1S9Z7U2-F1
#
_cell.length_a   1.000
_cell.length_b   1.000
_cell.length_c   1.000
_cell.angle_alpha   90.00
_cell.angle_beta   90.00
_cell.angle_gamma   90.00
#
_symmetry.space_group_name_H-M   'P 1'
#
loop_
_entity.id
_entity.type
_entity.pdbx_description
1 polymer ?
#
loop_
_entity_poly.entity_id
_entity_poly.type
_entity_poly.pdbx_seq_one_letter_code
_entity_poly.pdbx_strand_id
1 'polypeptide(L)'
;MNMEKKRKRGLLFLMSVVLGGFLGGFVGMFKAATESHEIMLDVKVLIPWISAICLVLGFISIFLTFNFLKKSRKFHSLYQEEMDDDLNETYYVQMYRNLEFGTIAFNSASVAILLALFISGSEVIVLDISHITLSLSFLGLVLVLNAQKYLFKTIAIVRQFDLVFFSTPKDILDHFDSYDEGERKANLEQSFLILFQLNNYVLPALYFLIALFSLLTGEIQLLAFLLVGAIHIYINVMQLPMVKRYFK
;
A
#
# COMPACT_ATOMS: atom_id res chain seq x y z
N MET A 1 -27.81 1.31 -22.60
CA MET A 1 -27.92 0.94 -21.16
C MET A 1 -27.64 -0.55 -20.84
N ASN A 2 -27.68 -1.49 -21.79
CA ASN A 2 -27.52 -2.94 -21.51
C ASN A 2 -26.06 -3.48 -21.46
N MET A 3 -25.12 -2.84 -22.15
CA MET A 3 -23.73 -3.30 -22.25
C MET A 3 -22.90 -3.07 -20.96
N GLU A 4 -23.08 -1.93 -20.29
CA GLU A 4 -22.39 -1.64 -19.03
C GLU A 4 -22.83 -2.55 -17.86
N LYS A 5 -24.11 -2.93 -17.81
CA LYS A 5 -24.63 -3.87 -16.81
C LYS A 5 -24.06 -5.28 -16.99
N LYS A 6 -23.89 -5.74 -18.24
CA LYS A 6 -23.23 -7.04 -18.54
C LYS A 6 -21.75 -7.03 -18.15
N ARG A 7 -21.01 -5.94 -18.40
CA ARG A 7 -19.60 -5.80 -17.99
C ARG A 7 -19.41 -5.80 -16.47
N LYS A 8 -20.29 -5.10 -15.74
CA LYS A 8 -20.30 -5.09 -14.26
C LYS A 8 -20.61 -6.48 -13.67
N ARG A 9 -21.56 -7.22 -14.25
CA ARG A 9 -21.86 -8.60 -13.83
C ARG A 9 -20.74 -9.58 -14.12
N GLY A 10 -20.05 -9.46 -15.26
CA GLY A 10 -18.88 -10.29 -15.57
C GLY A 10 -17.72 -10.06 -14.59
N LEU A 11 -17.47 -8.79 -14.20
CA LEU A 11 -16.47 -8.45 -13.19
C LEU A 11 -16.85 -8.97 -11.80
N LEU A 12 -18.13 -8.87 -11.40
CA LEU A 12 -18.62 -9.41 -10.13
C LEU A 12 -18.57 -10.94 -10.09
N PHE A 13 -18.81 -11.61 -11.22
CA PHE A 13 -18.68 -13.05 -11.35
C PHE A 13 -17.21 -13.49 -11.25
N LEU A 14 -16.30 -12.79 -11.92
CA LEU A 14 -14.86 -13.03 -11.80
C LEU A 14 -14.39 -12.81 -10.35
N MET A 15 -14.86 -11.76 -9.68
CA MET A 15 -14.61 -11.53 -8.26
C MET A 15 -15.14 -12.66 -7.37
N SER A 16 -16.34 -13.19 -7.65
CA SER A 16 -16.93 -14.29 -6.90
C SER A 16 -16.19 -15.61 -7.11
N VAL A 17 -15.64 -15.85 -8.30
CA VAL A 17 -14.83 -17.04 -8.61
C VAL A 17 -13.45 -16.94 -7.94
N VAL A 18 -12.82 -15.76 -7.99
CA VAL A 18 -11.56 -15.50 -7.29
C VAL A 18 -11.75 -15.61 -5.76
N LEU A 19 -12.82 -15.02 -5.21
CA LEU A 19 -13.15 -15.14 -3.77
C LEU A 19 -13.54 -16.57 -3.38
N GLY A 20 -14.24 -17.31 -4.24
CA GLY A 20 -14.65 -18.69 -4.00
C GLY A 20 -13.47 -19.67 -4.01
N GLY A 21 -12.56 -19.54 -4.99
CA GLY A 21 -11.30 -20.29 -5.02
C GLY A 21 -10.41 -19.96 -3.83
N PHE A 22 -10.42 -18.69 -3.40
CA PHE A 22 -9.66 -18.20 -2.25
C PHE A 22 -10.18 -18.75 -0.91
N LEU A 23 -11.49 -18.74 -0.68
CA LEU A 23 -12.11 -19.33 0.51
C LEU A 23 -11.98 -20.86 0.54
N GLY A 24 -12.12 -21.52 -0.60
CA GLY A 24 -11.89 -22.96 -0.74
C GLY A 24 -10.45 -23.37 -0.40
N GLY A 25 -9.47 -22.58 -0.84
CA GLY A 25 -8.06 -22.77 -0.47
C GLY A 25 -7.81 -22.58 1.03
N PHE A 26 -8.36 -21.53 1.63
CA PHE A 26 -8.22 -21.25 3.08
C PHE A 26 -8.82 -22.37 3.96
N VAL A 27 -10.00 -22.89 3.59
CA VAL A 27 -10.67 -23.98 4.34
C VAL A 27 -9.93 -25.32 4.17
N GLY A 28 -9.43 -25.62 2.97
CA GLY A 28 -8.63 -26.83 2.73
C GLY A 28 -7.32 -26.86 3.53
N MET A 29 -6.71 -25.69 3.74
CA MET A 29 -5.43 -25.57 4.45
C MET A 29 -5.58 -25.53 5.97
N PHE A 30 -6.64 -24.93 6.53
CA PHE A 30 -6.91 -25.01 7.98
C PHE A 30 -7.07 -26.45 8.44
N LYS A 31 -7.67 -27.29 7.58
CA LYS A 31 -7.79 -28.73 7.80
C LYS A 31 -6.41 -29.44 7.78
N ALA A 32 -5.52 -29.07 6.86
CA ALA A 32 -4.17 -29.64 6.79
C ALA A 32 -3.27 -29.21 7.97
N ALA A 33 -3.38 -27.97 8.43
CA ALA A 33 -2.61 -27.43 9.54
C ALA A 33 -3.06 -27.94 10.93
N THR A 34 -4.33 -28.33 11.07
CA THR A 34 -4.81 -28.98 12.31
C THR A 34 -4.40 -30.45 12.42
N GLU A 35 -4.03 -31.09 11.30
CA GLU A 35 -3.62 -32.50 11.28
C GLU A 35 -2.12 -32.69 11.60
N SER A 36 -1.25 -31.69 11.35
CA SER A 36 0.19 -31.76 11.63
C SER A 36 0.58 -31.16 13.00
N HIS A 37 0.67 -31.99 14.04
CA HIS A 37 0.93 -31.62 15.43
C HIS A 37 2.39 -31.21 15.78
N GLU A 38 3.15 -30.57 14.88
CA GLU A 38 4.52 -30.11 15.19
C GLU A 38 4.70 -28.64 14.79
N ILE A 39 4.69 -27.74 15.77
CA ILE A 39 5.01 -26.31 15.58
C ILE A 39 6.54 -26.18 15.51
N MET A 40 7.14 -26.65 14.41
CA MET A 40 8.40 -26.11 13.94
C MET A 40 8.07 -25.00 12.96
N LEU A 41 8.64 -23.80 13.14
CA LEU A 41 8.57 -22.71 12.17
C LEU A 41 9.37 -23.10 10.91
N ASP A 42 8.84 -24.04 10.12
CA ASP A 42 9.41 -24.39 8.84
C ASP A 42 9.15 -23.24 7.87
N VAL A 43 10.24 -22.65 7.39
CA VAL A 43 10.26 -21.58 6.39
C VAL A 43 9.49 -21.97 5.14
N LYS A 44 9.47 -23.27 4.78
CA LYS A 44 8.72 -23.80 3.64
C LYS A 44 7.20 -23.72 3.83
N VAL A 45 6.74 -23.79 5.08
CA VAL A 45 5.34 -23.59 5.43
C VAL A 45 5.07 -22.10 5.57
N LEU A 46 5.91 -21.33 6.25
CA LEU A 46 5.61 -19.93 6.56
C LEU A 46 5.58 -19.00 5.34
N ILE A 47 6.49 -19.19 4.38
CA ILE A 47 6.62 -18.30 3.21
C ILE A 47 5.31 -18.21 2.39
N PRO A 48 4.71 -19.33 1.95
CA PRO A 48 3.41 -19.31 1.26
C PRO A 48 2.27 -18.63 2.03
N TRP A 49 2.28 -18.71 3.36
CA TRP A 49 1.28 -18.03 4.18
C TRP A 49 1.47 -16.52 4.18
N ILE A 50 2.72 -16.05 4.29
CA ILE A 50 3.03 -14.62 4.24
C ILE A 50 2.61 -14.04 2.89
N SER A 51 2.96 -14.68 1.77
CA SER A 51 2.57 -14.20 0.44
C SER A 51 1.06 -14.18 0.25
N ALA A 52 0.33 -15.21 0.72
CA ALA A 52 -1.12 -15.24 0.69
C ALA A 52 -1.77 -14.12 1.52
N ILE A 53 -1.28 -13.86 2.75
CA ILE A 53 -1.79 -12.78 3.61
C ILE A 53 -1.54 -11.42 2.96
N CYS A 54 -0.33 -11.18 2.45
CA CYS A 54 0.01 -9.95 1.72
C CYS A 54 -0.93 -9.74 0.53
N LEU A 55 -1.23 -10.80 -0.22
CA LEU A 55 -2.14 -10.76 -1.35
C LEU A 55 -3.55 -10.33 -0.93
N VAL A 56 -4.10 -10.93 0.13
CA VAL A 56 -5.42 -10.58 0.68
C VAL A 56 -5.50 -9.12 1.09
N LEU A 57 -4.54 -8.69 1.90
CA LEU A 57 -4.47 -7.31 2.36
C LEU A 57 -4.35 -6.35 1.18
N GLY A 58 -3.60 -6.74 0.16
CA GLY A 58 -3.51 -6.03 -1.12
C GLY A 58 -4.88 -5.87 -1.79
N PHE A 59 -5.62 -6.96 -2.01
CA PHE A 59 -6.94 -6.91 -2.65
C PHE A 59 -7.97 -6.10 -1.84
N ILE A 60 -8.01 -6.26 -0.52
CA ILE A 60 -8.88 -5.47 0.36
C ILE A 60 -8.54 -3.97 0.23
N SER A 61 -7.25 -3.64 0.26
CA SER A 61 -6.77 -2.25 0.14
C SER A 61 -7.07 -1.65 -1.24
N ILE A 62 -7.01 -2.43 -2.32
CA ILE A 62 -7.44 -2.00 -3.67
C ILE A 62 -8.93 -1.69 -3.68
N PHE A 63 -9.76 -2.53 -3.07
CA PHE A 63 -11.20 -2.28 -2.99
C PHE A 63 -11.50 -0.99 -2.21
N LEU A 64 -10.84 -0.80 -1.06
CA LEU A 64 -10.94 0.43 -0.27
C LEU A 64 -10.50 1.65 -1.07
N THR A 65 -9.40 1.55 -1.82
CA THR A 65 -8.90 2.60 -2.73
C THR A 65 -10.00 3.05 -3.68
N PHE A 66 -10.61 2.12 -4.44
CA PHE A 66 -11.68 2.48 -5.37
C PHE A 66 -12.91 3.08 -4.67
N ASN A 67 -13.27 2.55 -3.50
CA ASN A 67 -14.41 3.05 -2.73
C ASN A 67 -14.20 4.52 -2.29
N PHE A 68 -13.05 4.81 -1.70
CA PHE A 68 -12.70 6.16 -1.26
C PHE A 68 -12.57 7.14 -2.43
N LEU A 69 -11.89 6.75 -3.50
CA LEU A 69 -11.75 7.62 -4.67
C LEU A 69 -13.08 7.90 -5.37
N LYS A 70 -13.98 6.90 -5.42
CA LYS A 70 -15.34 7.11 -5.94
C LYS A 70 -16.15 8.07 -5.05
N LYS A 71 -16.02 7.96 -3.72
CA LYS A 71 -16.64 8.91 -2.78
C LYS A 71 -16.08 10.32 -2.98
N SER A 72 -14.76 10.46 -3.10
CA SER A 72 -14.11 11.74 -3.36
C SER A 72 -14.66 12.43 -4.61
N ARG A 73 -14.77 11.71 -5.73
CA ARG A 73 -15.38 12.27 -6.97
C ARG A 73 -16.85 12.63 -6.82
N LYS A 74 -17.62 11.85 -6.04
CA LYS A 74 -19.02 12.17 -5.76
C LYS A 74 -19.14 13.46 -4.97
N PHE A 75 -18.29 13.66 -3.96
CA PHE A 75 -18.29 14.91 -3.20
C PHE A 75 -17.79 16.09 -4.02
N HIS A 76 -16.85 15.86 -4.95
CA HIS A 76 -16.43 16.89 -5.91
C HIS A 76 -17.58 17.39 -6.80
N SER A 77 -18.42 16.49 -7.33
CA SER A 77 -19.58 16.92 -8.12
C SER A 77 -20.62 17.67 -7.27
N LEU A 78 -20.87 17.22 -6.04
CA LEU A 78 -21.79 17.91 -5.13
C LEU A 78 -21.27 19.30 -4.74
N TYR A 79 -19.97 19.41 -4.47
CA TYR A 79 -19.29 20.68 -4.21
C TYR A 79 -19.45 21.69 -5.37
N GLN A 80 -19.46 21.23 -6.62
CA GLN A 80 -19.64 22.13 -7.78
C GLN A 80 -21.08 22.60 -8.00
N GLU A 81 -22.07 21.84 -7.53
CA GLU A 81 -23.50 22.12 -7.74
C GLU A 81 -24.13 22.89 -6.58
N GLU A 82 -23.54 22.82 -5.38
CA GLU A 82 -24.11 23.38 -4.16
C GLU A 82 -23.77 24.87 -3.98
N MET A 83 -24.78 25.69 -3.72
CA MET A 83 -24.62 27.13 -3.46
C MET A 83 -24.77 27.52 -1.98
N ASP A 84 -25.16 26.57 -1.12
CA ASP A 84 -25.19 26.75 0.33
C ASP A 84 -23.77 26.63 0.91
N ASP A 85 -23.26 27.71 1.50
CA ASP A 85 -21.86 27.80 1.96
C ASP A 85 -21.50 26.75 3.04
N ASP A 86 -22.41 26.47 3.98
CA ASP A 86 -22.16 25.51 5.08
C ASP A 86 -22.10 24.06 4.55
N LEU A 87 -23.00 23.73 3.63
CA LEU A 87 -23.03 22.41 3.01
C LEU A 87 -21.86 22.22 2.03
N ASN A 88 -21.48 23.31 1.35
CA ASN A 88 -20.34 23.37 0.44
C ASN A 88 -19.01 23.07 1.19
N GLU A 89 -18.76 23.73 2.33
CA GLU A 89 -17.58 23.46 3.17
C GLU A 89 -17.52 21.99 3.62
N THR A 90 -18.68 21.44 4.01
CA THR A 90 -18.78 20.02 4.42
C THR A 90 -18.40 19.08 3.27
N TYR A 91 -18.82 19.38 2.03
CA TYR A 91 -18.45 18.58 0.86
C TYR A 91 -16.98 18.75 0.49
N TYR A 92 -16.41 19.95 0.62
CA TYR A 92 -14.98 20.21 0.45
C TYR A 92 -14.15 19.28 1.36
N VAL A 93 -14.43 19.29 2.66
CA VAL A 93 -13.71 18.46 3.64
C VAL A 93 -13.87 16.97 3.32
N GLN A 94 -15.07 16.52 2.98
CA GLN A 94 -15.30 15.11 2.65
C GLN A 94 -14.61 14.70 1.35
N MET A 95 -14.56 15.57 0.35
CA MET A 95 -13.88 15.33 -0.92
C MET A 95 -12.39 15.06 -0.71
N TYR A 96 -11.68 15.96 -0.02
CA TYR A 96 -10.25 15.84 0.25
C TYR A 96 -9.94 14.68 1.21
N ARG A 97 -10.72 14.53 2.29
CA ARG A 97 -10.54 13.41 3.23
C ARG A 97 -10.64 12.04 2.56
N ASN A 98 -11.62 11.86 1.68
CA ASN A 98 -11.74 10.61 0.92
C ASN A 98 -10.63 10.46 -0.14
N LEU A 99 -10.08 11.56 -0.68
CA LEU A 99 -8.93 11.49 -1.58
C LEU A 99 -7.69 11.00 -0.82
N GLU A 100 -7.39 11.57 0.34
CA GLU A 100 -6.25 11.20 1.18
C GLU A 100 -6.35 9.75 1.67
N PHE A 101 -7.53 9.32 2.17
CA PHE A 101 -7.74 7.91 2.53
C PHE A 101 -7.62 6.96 1.33
N GLY A 102 -8.07 7.39 0.15
CA GLY A 102 -7.87 6.64 -1.09
C GLY A 102 -6.40 6.47 -1.44
N THR A 103 -5.60 7.53 -1.28
CA THR A 103 -4.15 7.53 -1.51
C THR A 103 -3.41 6.62 -0.53
N ILE A 104 -3.74 6.69 0.76
CA ILE A 104 -3.16 5.82 1.79
C ILE A 104 -3.50 4.35 1.52
N ALA A 105 -4.77 4.04 1.24
CA ALA A 105 -5.18 2.69 0.89
C ALA A 105 -4.47 2.17 -0.37
N PHE A 106 -4.25 3.04 -1.36
CA PHE A 106 -3.52 2.70 -2.58
C PHE A 106 -2.05 2.38 -2.31
N ASN A 107 -1.37 3.19 -1.50
CA ASN A 107 0.03 2.95 -1.14
C ASN A 107 0.18 1.62 -0.38
N SER A 108 -0.71 1.37 0.58
CA SER A 108 -0.75 0.09 1.31
C SER A 108 -1.02 -1.10 0.39
N ALA A 109 -1.97 -0.97 -0.55
CA ALA A 109 -2.24 -1.99 -1.56
C ALA A 109 -1.02 -2.30 -2.42
N SER A 110 -0.35 -1.25 -2.90
CA SER A 110 0.82 -1.35 -3.79
C SER A 110 1.95 -2.10 -3.10
N VAL A 111 2.26 -1.75 -1.85
CA VAL A 111 3.28 -2.44 -1.05
C VAL A 111 2.91 -3.91 -0.82
N ALA A 112 1.68 -4.19 -0.39
CA ALA A 112 1.24 -5.55 -0.08
C ALA A 112 1.25 -6.47 -1.31
N ILE A 113 0.80 -5.98 -2.46
CA ILE A 113 0.82 -6.74 -3.73
C ILE A 113 2.24 -6.94 -4.24
N LEU A 114 3.12 -5.95 -4.15
CA LEU A 114 4.53 -6.11 -4.53
C LEU A 114 5.23 -7.14 -3.63
N LEU A 115 4.99 -7.08 -2.32
CA LEU A 115 5.51 -8.10 -1.40
C LEU A 115 5.00 -9.50 -1.77
N ALA A 116 3.69 -9.66 -1.99
CA ALA A 116 3.13 -10.93 -2.42
C ALA A 116 3.76 -11.44 -3.72
N LEU A 117 3.99 -10.56 -4.71
CA LEU A 117 4.61 -10.90 -5.98
C LEU A 117 6.05 -11.40 -5.84
N PHE A 118 6.88 -10.69 -5.08
CA PHE A 118 8.29 -11.08 -4.92
C PHE A 118 8.45 -12.33 -4.05
N ILE A 119 7.64 -12.46 -3.00
CA ILE A 119 7.67 -13.65 -2.13
C ILE A 119 7.19 -14.87 -2.91
N SER A 120 6.04 -14.80 -3.60
CA SER A 120 5.54 -15.91 -4.41
C SER A 120 6.42 -16.24 -5.63
N GLY A 121 7.09 -15.25 -6.22
CA GLY A 121 8.10 -15.49 -7.26
C GLY A 121 9.28 -16.30 -6.73
N SER A 122 9.72 -15.98 -5.50
CA SER A 122 10.78 -16.73 -4.82
C SER A 122 10.33 -18.13 -4.44
N GLU A 123 9.07 -18.32 -4.01
CA GLU A 123 8.49 -19.65 -3.74
C GLU A 123 8.55 -20.57 -4.96
N VAL A 124 8.18 -20.08 -6.14
CA VAL A 124 8.20 -20.89 -7.36
C VAL A 124 9.63 -21.29 -7.74
N ILE A 125 10.60 -20.39 -7.60
CA ILE A 125 12.00 -20.68 -7.96
C ILE A 125 12.66 -21.65 -6.96
N VAL A 126 12.39 -21.48 -5.66
CA VAL A 126 13.12 -22.20 -4.59
C VAL A 126 12.39 -23.45 -4.11
N LEU A 127 11.07 -23.42 -4.04
CA LEU A 127 10.25 -24.47 -3.42
C LEU A 127 9.42 -25.26 -4.43
N ASP A 128 9.18 -24.72 -5.63
CA ASP A 128 8.32 -25.31 -6.69
C ASP A 128 6.87 -25.62 -6.22
N ILE A 129 6.35 -24.84 -5.25
CA ILE A 129 5.07 -25.13 -4.59
C ILE A 129 3.87 -24.39 -5.22
N SER A 130 4.00 -23.11 -5.59
CA SER A 130 2.82 -22.21 -5.67
C SER A 130 2.71 -21.32 -6.92
N HIS A 131 2.48 -21.92 -8.10
CA HIS A 131 2.19 -21.15 -9.32
C HIS A 131 0.93 -20.27 -9.26
N ILE A 132 -0.05 -20.64 -8.42
CA ILE A 132 -1.33 -19.92 -8.29
C ILE A 132 -1.13 -18.57 -7.59
N THR A 133 -0.40 -18.53 -6.47
CA THR A 133 -0.16 -17.29 -5.71
C THR A 133 0.63 -16.29 -6.54
N LEU A 134 1.61 -16.76 -7.31
CA LEU A 134 2.35 -15.93 -8.26
C LEU A 134 1.43 -15.34 -9.34
N SER A 135 0.58 -16.18 -9.94
CA SER A 135 -0.37 -15.75 -10.98
C SER A 135 -1.37 -14.71 -10.44
N LEU A 136 -1.90 -14.92 -9.23
CA LEU A 136 -2.80 -13.98 -8.56
C LEU A 136 -2.09 -12.69 -8.15
N SER A 137 -0.83 -12.76 -7.73
CA SER A 137 -0.02 -11.57 -7.41
C SER A 137 0.24 -10.73 -8.66
N PHE A 138 0.47 -11.38 -9.81
CA PHE A 138 0.60 -10.69 -11.10
C PHE A 138 -0.71 -10.01 -11.52
N LEU A 139 -1.86 -10.68 -11.34
CA LEU A 139 -3.17 -10.05 -11.52
C LEU A 139 -3.35 -8.86 -10.57
N GLY A 140 -2.94 -9.00 -9.31
CA GLY A 140 -2.89 -7.93 -8.33
C GLY A 140 -2.08 -6.73 -8.83
N LEU A 141 -0.90 -6.96 -9.41
CA LEU A 141 -0.06 -5.91 -9.97
C LEU A 141 -0.78 -5.14 -11.08
N VAL A 142 -1.45 -5.84 -12.00
CA VAL A 142 -2.27 -5.22 -13.04
C VAL A 142 -3.38 -4.35 -12.42
N LEU A 143 -4.01 -4.80 -11.34
CA LEU A 143 -5.03 -4.03 -10.63
C LEU A 143 -4.45 -2.80 -9.93
N VAL A 144 -3.25 -2.90 -9.34
CA VAL A 144 -2.53 -1.75 -8.77
C VAL A 144 -2.26 -0.69 -9.83
N LEU A 145 -1.76 -1.07 -11.02
CA LEU A 145 -1.54 -0.12 -12.12
C LEU A 145 -2.84 0.57 -12.57
N ASN A 146 -3.96 -0.17 -12.60
CA ASN A 146 -5.27 0.39 -12.89
C ASN A 146 -5.76 1.33 -11.76
N ALA A 147 -5.55 0.96 -10.51
CA ALA A 147 -5.88 1.79 -9.34
C ALA A 147 -5.04 3.08 -9.33
N GLN A 148 -3.76 3.01 -9.68
CA GLN A 148 -2.86 4.17 -9.79
C GLN A 148 -3.37 5.16 -10.84
N LYS A 149 -3.72 4.66 -12.04
CA LYS A 149 -4.33 5.48 -13.09
C LYS A 149 -5.62 6.14 -12.63
N TYR A 150 -6.45 5.42 -11.87
CA TYR A 150 -7.70 5.96 -11.33
C TYR A 150 -7.44 7.01 -10.24
N LEU A 151 -6.45 6.79 -9.38
CA LEU A 151 -6.00 7.73 -8.36
C LEU A 151 -5.53 9.03 -9.00
N PHE A 152 -4.58 8.97 -9.94
CA PHE A 152 -4.04 10.17 -10.59
C PHE A 152 -5.11 10.95 -11.33
N LYS A 153 -6.02 10.25 -12.04
CA LYS A 153 -7.18 10.91 -12.64
C LYS A 153 -8.08 11.57 -11.60
N THR A 154 -8.22 11.01 -10.40
CA THR A 154 -9.01 11.62 -9.33
C THR A 154 -8.32 12.85 -8.77
N ILE A 155 -7.00 12.79 -8.57
CA ILE A 155 -6.18 13.92 -8.15
C ILE A 155 -6.29 15.06 -9.18
N ALA A 156 -6.17 14.77 -10.48
CA ALA A 156 -6.31 15.77 -11.53
C ALA A 156 -7.69 16.45 -11.52
N ILE A 157 -8.77 15.72 -11.23
CA ILE A 157 -10.12 16.30 -11.14
C ILE A 157 -10.28 17.14 -9.86
N VAL A 158 -9.89 16.57 -8.72
CA VAL A 158 -10.17 17.15 -7.40
C VAL A 158 -9.22 18.30 -7.08
N ARG A 159 -7.92 18.12 -7.32
CA ARG A 159 -6.86 19.10 -7.02
C ARG A 159 -6.48 19.97 -8.22
N GLN A 160 -7.05 19.73 -9.41
CA GLN A 160 -6.69 20.44 -10.64
C GLN A 160 -5.18 20.36 -10.99
N PHE A 161 -4.52 19.28 -10.54
CA PHE A 161 -3.09 19.05 -10.72
C PHE A 161 -2.86 17.66 -11.33
N ASP A 162 -2.15 17.59 -12.45
CA ASP A 162 -1.88 16.32 -13.14
C ASP A 162 -0.56 15.72 -12.66
N LEU A 163 -0.63 14.50 -12.13
CA LEU A 163 0.55 13.75 -11.72
C LEU A 163 0.95 12.75 -12.81
N VAL A 164 2.21 12.84 -13.23
CA VAL A 164 2.76 11.91 -14.22
C VAL A 164 3.00 10.54 -13.58
N PHE A 165 2.81 9.47 -14.34
CA PHE A 165 2.98 8.09 -13.88
C PHE A 165 4.34 7.84 -13.18
N PHE A 166 5.40 8.48 -13.66
CA PHE A 166 6.75 8.46 -13.10
C PHE A 166 7.14 9.82 -12.51
N SER A 167 6.31 10.33 -11.60
CA SER A 167 6.56 11.62 -10.94
C SER A 167 7.90 11.63 -10.22
N THR A 168 8.68 12.67 -10.46
CA THR A 168 9.94 12.93 -9.76
C THR A 168 9.66 13.54 -8.38
N PRO A 169 10.63 13.55 -7.45
CA PRO A 169 10.48 14.24 -6.17
C PRO A 169 10.09 15.72 -6.32
N LYS A 170 10.48 16.35 -7.43
CA LYS A 170 10.09 17.73 -7.74
C LYS A 170 8.60 17.82 -8.09
N ASP A 171 8.09 16.93 -8.93
CA ASP A 171 6.67 16.93 -9.31
C ASP A 171 5.75 16.68 -8.10
N ILE A 172 6.21 15.85 -7.15
CA ILE A 172 5.51 15.62 -5.87
C ILE A 172 5.57 16.87 -4.97
N LEU A 173 6.67 17.62 -5.00
CA LEU A 173 6.76 18.87 -4.27
C LEU A 173 5.82 19.93 -4.87
N ASP A 174 5.75 20.02 -6.20
CA ASP A 174 4.82 20.93 -6.89
C ASP A 174 3.35 20.55 -6.58
N HIS A 175 3.05 19.25 -6.46
CA HIS A 175 1.75 18.78 -5.98
C HIS A 175 1.47 19.18 -4.52
N PHE A 176 2.48 19.06 -3.66
CA PHE A 176 2.38 19.46 -2.25
C PHE A 176 2.17 20.97 -2.10
N ASP A 177 2.76 21.77 -2.98
CA ASP A 177 2.55 23.22 -3.02
C ASP A 177 1.13 23.61 -3.47
N SER A 178 0.34 22.67 -4.00
CA SER A 178 -1.09 22.87 -4.30
C SER A 178 -1.99 22.77 -3.07
N TYR A 179 -1.45 22.43 -1.89
CA TYR A 179 -2.22 22.24 -0.66
C TYR A 179 -2.49 23.60 -0.01
N ASP A 180 -3.60 23.71 0.72
CA ASP A 180 -3.82 24.90 1.54
C ASP A 180 -2.83 24.96 2.73
N GLU A 181 -2.71 26.12 3.39
CA GLU A 181 -1.73 26.31 4.45
C GLU A 181 -1.96 25.37 5.65
N GLY A 182 -3.21 25.05 5.95
CA GLY A 182 -3.60 24.15 7.04
C GLY A 182 -3.23 22.70 6.74
N GLU A 183 -3.61 22.22 5.56
CA GLU A 183 -3.24 20.90 5.02
C GLU A 183 -1.71 20.74 5.01
N ARG A 184 -0.99 21.75 4.52
CA ARG A 184 0.47 21.74 4.45
C ARG A 184 1.10 21.62 5.83
N LYS A 185 0.64 22.43 6.81
CA LYS A 185 1.16 22.38 8.18
C LYS A 185 0.92 21.02 8.83
N ALA A 186 -0.31 20.48 8.71
CA ALA A 186 -0.66 19.18 9.25
C ALA A 186 0.18 18.06 8.62
N ASN A 187 0.39 18.11 7.30
CA ASN A 187 1.21 17.14 6.58
C ASN A 187 2.68 17.20 7.02
N LEU A 188 3.28 18.41 7.11
CA LEU A 188 4.65 18.56 7.60
C LEU A 188 4.85 18.02 9.01
N GLU A 189 3.92 18.33 9.92
CA GLU A 189 3.95 17.84 11.30
C GLU A 189 3.90 16.30 11.34
N GLN A 190 2.94 15.70 10.61
CA GLN A 190 2.82 14.24 10.57
C GLN A 190 4.02 13.57 9.88
N SER A 191 4.50 14.11 8.76
CA SER A 191 5.70 13.60 8.09
C SER A 191 6.93 13.68 8.99
N PHE A 192 7.10 14.76 9.75
CA PHE A 192 8.17 14.88 10.73
C PHE A 192 8.05 13.83 11.83
N LEU A 193 6.86 13.65 12.41
CA LEU A 193 6.62 12.63 13.44
C LEU A 193 6.90 11.21 12.93
N ILE A 194 6.43 10.88 11.72
CA ILE A 194 6.70 9.59 11.07
C ILE A 194 8.20 9.39 10.87
N LEU A 195 8.91 10.40 10.34
CA LEU A 195 10.35 10.33 10.13
C LEU A 195 11.12 10.16 11.45
N PHE A 196 10.71 10.89 12.48
CA PHE A 196 11.29 10.78 13.82
C PHE A 196 11.05 9.40 14.43
N GLN A 197 9.82 8.87 14.31
CA GLN A 197 9.48 7.53 14.79
C GLN A 197 10.25 6.44 14.04
N LEU A 198 10.35 6.57 12.72
CA LEU A 198 11.10 5.66 11.88
C LEU A 198 12.58 5.61 12.31
N ASN A 199 13.22 6.78 12.44
CA ASN A 199 14.63 6.88 12.78
C ASN A 199 14.93 6.42 14.21
N ASN A 200 14.15 6.84 15.20
CA ASN A 200 14.51 6.66 16.61
C ASN A 200 13.87 5.44 17.27
N TYR A 201 12.82 4.85 16.69
CA TYR A 201 12.14 3.69 17.28
C TYR A 201 12.09 2.51 16.33
N VAL A 202 11.59 2.69 15.10
CA VAL A 202 11.37 1.56 14.18
C VAL A 202 12.68 0.95 13.71
N LEU A 203 13.64 1.75 13.21
CA LEU A 203 14.93 1.23 12.76
C LEU A 203 15.71 0.57 13.92
N PRO A 204 15.86 1.17 15.11
CA PRO A 204 16.41 0.50 16.29
C PRO A 204 15.72 -0.82 16.65
N ALA A 205 14.39 -0.86 16.64
CA ALA A 205 13.65 -2.09 16.91
C ALA A 205 13.90 -3.17 15.85
N LEU A 206 14.08 -2.79 14.58
CA LEU A 206 14.44 -3.74 13.53
C LEU A 206 15.81 -4.38 13.75
N TYR A 207 16.82 -3.65 14.25
CA TYR A 207 18.10 -4.27 14.63
C TYR A 207 17.91 -5.36 15.69
N PHE A 208 17.10 -5.08 16.71
CA PHE A 208 16.80 -6.06 17.76
C PHE A 208 16.07 -7.28 17.20
N LEU A 209 15.08 -7.06 16.33
CA LEU A 209 14.33 -8.14 15.70
C LEU A 209 15.23 -9.02 14.80
N ILE A 210 16.10 -8.43 13.99
CA ILE A 210 17.07 -9.16 13.16
C ILE A 210 18.04 -9.97 14.04
N ALA A 211 18.52 -9.39 15.16
CA ALA A 211 19.38 -10.09 16.10
C ALA A 211 18.66 -11.30 16.74
N LEU A 212 17.39 -11.13 17.12
CA LEU A 212 16.57 -12.22 17.65
C LEU A 212 16.39 -13.34 16.63
N PHE A 213 16.07 -13.02 15.38
CA PHE A 213 15.97 -14.03 14.32
C PHE A 213 17.31 -14.72 14.07
N SER A 214 18.42 -13.98 14.07
CA SER A 214 19.76 -14.55 13.91
C SER A 214 20.10 -15.56 15.02
N LEU A 215 19.67 -15.28 16.26
CA LEU A 215 19.82 -16.21 17.38
C LEU A 215 18.97 -17.47 17.20
N LEU A 216 17.71 -17.31 16.76
CA LEU A 216 16.77 -18.42 16.57
C LEU A 216 17.18 -19.36 15.42
N THR A 217 17.73 -18.81 14.33
CA THR A 217 18.16 -19.61 13.17
C THR A 217 19.59 -20.11 13.30
N GLY A 218 20.40 -19.56 14.21
CA GLY A 218 21.82 -19.86 14.32
C GLY A 218 22.68 -19.28 13.19
N GLU A 219 22.10 -18.41 12.35
CA GLU A 219 22.77 -17.78 11.20
C GLU A 219 22.82 -16.27 11.36
N ILE A 220 23.95 -15.65 11.02
CA ILE A 220 24.10 -14.20 11.07
C ILE A 220 23.44 -13.59 9.84
N GLN A 221 22.35 -12.83 10.05
CA GLN A 221 21.64 -12.11 8.98
C GLN A 221 22.35 -10.81 8.57
N LEU A 222 23.61 -10.92 8.13
CA LEU A 222 24.50 -9.77 7.86
C LEU A 222 23.90 -8.78 6.85
N LEU A 223 23.30 -9.29 5.77
CA LEU A 223 22.70 -8.43 4.73
C LEU A 223 21.56 -7.58 5.30
N ALA A 224 20.74 -8.14 6.19
CA ALA A 224 19.64 -7.41 6.82
C ALA A 224 20.17 -6.28 7.71
N PHE A 225 21.21 -6.55 8.50
CA PHE A 225 21.88 -5.52 9.32
C PHE A 225 22.46 -4.38 8.46
N LEU A 226 23.16 -4.70 7.37
CA LEU A 226 23.74 -3.70 6.48
C LEU A 226 22.65 -2.85 5.81
N LEU A 227 21.53 -3.45 5.42
CA LEU A 227 20.43 -2.73 4.78
C LEU A 227 19.75 -1.76 5.75
N VAL A 228 19.43 -2.20 6.97
CA VAL A 228 18.89 -1.31 8.01
C VAL A 228 19.91 -0.23 8.38
N GLY A 229 21.20 -0.58 8.45
CA GLY A 229 22.36 0.32 8.59
C GLY A 229 22.36 1.45 7.58
N ALA A 230 22.33 1.09 6.30
CA ALA A 230 22.37 2.03 5.20
C ALA A 230 21.17 2.97 5.21
N ILE A 231 19.95 2.47 5.46
CA ILE A 231 18.75 3.31 5.56
C ILE A 231 18.86 4.29 6.73
N HIS A 232 19.32 3.82 7.89
CA HIS A 232 19.45 4.66 9.07
C HIS A 232 20.46 5.79 8.84
N ILE A 233 21.62 5.49 8.25
CA ILE A 233 22.61 6.52 7.88
C ILE A 233 22.05 7.47 6.82
N TYR A 234 21.39 6.95 5.80
CA TYR A 234 20.82 7.74 4.70
C TYR A 234 19.87 8.82 5.23
N ILE A 235 18.94 8.46 6.13
CA ILE A 235 17.99 9.42 6.71
C ILE A 235 18.74 10.57 7.41
N ASN A 236 19.75 10.26 8.23
CA ASN A 236 20.52 11.27 8.96
C ASN A 236 21.32 12.18 8.01
N VAL A 237 21.95 11.62 6.98
CA VAL A 237 22.72 12.40 5.99
C VAL A 237 21.81 13.31 5.18
N MET A 238 20.62 12.84 4.80
CA MET A 238 19.68 13.61 3.98
C MET A 238 19.01 14.76 4.73
N GLN A 239 19.16 14.86 6.05
CA GLN A 239 18.75 16.02 6.84
C GLN A 239 19.76 17.18 6.79
N LEU A 240 21.03 16.93 6.43
CA LEU A 240 22.10 17.94 6.40
C LEU A 240 21.81 19.15 5.48
N PRO A 241 21.22 19.00 4.27
CA PRO A 241 20.91 20.13 3.41
C PRO A 241 19.96 21.15 4.05
N MET A 242 19.05 20.70 4.92
CA MET A 242 18.13 21.60 5.64
C MET A 242 18.93 22.56 6.54
N VAL A 243 19.85 22.02 7.33
CA VAL A 243 20.71 22.81 8.23
C VAL A 243 21.52 23.84 7.42
N LYS A 244 22.15 23.40 6.33
CA LYS A 244 22.96 24.27 5.46
C LYS A 244 22.15 25.39 4.80
N ARG A 245 20.89 25.14 4.44
CA ARG A 245 20.02 26.12 3.79
C ARG A 245 19.52 27.19 4.76
N TYR A 246 19.19 26.78 5.98
CA TYR A 246 18.55 27.66 6.96
C TYR A 246 19.55 28.43 7.83
N PHE A 247 20.62 27.78 8.29
CA PHE A 247 21.59 28.35 9.25
C PHE A 247 22.92 28.73 8.59
N LYS A 248 22.88 29.48 7.48
CA LYS A 248 24.07 29.91 6.73
C LYS A 248 25.22 30.39 7.61
#